data_AF-A0A943C2V6-F1
#
_entry.id   AF-A0A943C2V6-F1
#
_cell.length_a   1.000
_cell.length_b   1.000
_cell.length_c   1.000
_cell.angle_alpha   90.00
_cell.angle_beta   90.00
_cell.angle_gamma   90.00
#
_symmetry.space_group_name_H-M   'P 1'
#
loop_
_entity.id
_entity.type
_entity.pdbx_description
1 polymer ?
#
loop_
_entity_poly.entity_id
_entity_poly.type
_entity_poly.pdbx_seq_one_letter_code
_entity_poly.pdbx_strand_id
1 'polypeptide(L)'
;MIQILTYKGNEDEFQGNEIKVNRIHDAESLDSFDVNIISLRDNNMWESQNASIKTIDSISDLKSLSTMIYNSKQTKIVILLPQNIKYRYNRRLNSRINYCELKNMIYDFSDILGDIYEPIRHANIVYENTTTKIGQNEISAAFYFNTIQEETVLTKSERSNKPTTIIKNDIILSSLDINNSDEIDTFMRSIGLVHDKLEAPEWMEDVKMFDDNTQLNIIKKNNDMIKAAHENISKAMEVIDKNNRYKSILYTTGNELVEVVFEILQEMLGCDLSEFTDKKKEDFKFTLGDKVFIGEIKGVTPNVKKANVSQLDVHVQEYMDDNDEQVENIIALLIIDHQRGKAIAEREKVHEEVIKLAERNGSLIVDTMALLRLFEQYTLNEKSREECIELLESNTGLLEI
;
A
#
# COMPACT_ATOMS: atom_id res chain seq x y z
N MET A 1 -14.35 21.82 -16.28
CA MET A 1 -12.92 21.52 -16.54
C MET A 1 -12.12 22.80 -16.71
N ILE A 2 -10.97 22.89 -16.03
CA ILE A 2 -10.14 24.09 -15.90
C ILE A 2 -8.77 23.83 -16.52
N GLN A 3 -8.25 24.80 -17.28
CA GLN A 3 -6.85 24.80 -17.73
C GLN A 3 -6.06 25.86 -16.96
N ILE A 4 -4.92 25.47 -16.39
CA ILE A 4 -3.96 26.39 -15.76
C ILE A 4 -2.71 26.43 -16.63
N LEU A 5 -2.38 27.61 -17.15
CA LEU A 5 -1.20 27.87 -17.96
C LEU A 5 -0.11 28.50 -17.09
N THR A 6 0.97 27.78 -16.89
CA THR A 6 2.15 28.24 -16.14
C THR A 6 3.38 28.28 -17.04
N TYR A 7 4.48 28.87 -16.56
CA TYR A 7 5.72 28.90 -17.35
C TYR A 7 6.33 27.50 -17.51
N LYS A 8 6.32 26.66 -16.46
CA LYS A 8 6.96 25.32 -16.50
C LYS A 8 6.00 24.18 -16.83
N GLY A 9 4.69 24.35 -16.59
CA GLY A 9 3.63 23.40 -16.91
C GLY A 9 3.75 22.05 -16.19
N ASN A 10 4.39 22.03 -15.02
CA ASN A 10 4.65 20.80 -14.25
C ASN A 10 4.57 21.02 -12.74
N GLU A 11 3.87 22.06 -12.32
CA GLU A 11 3.68 22.43 -10.92
C GLU A 11 2.61 21.53 -10.28
N ASP A 12 3.06 20.57 -9.47
CA ASP A 12 2.19 19.59 -8.80
C ASP A 12 1.18 20.22 -7.82
N GLU A 13 1.52 21.38 -7.26
CA GLU A 13 0.68 22.17 -6.34
C GLU A 13 -0.64 22.66 -6.97
N PHE A 14 -0.73 22.71 -8.30
CA PHE A 14 -1.96 23.05 -9.02
C PHE A 14 -2.76 21.83 -9.49
N GLN A 15 -2.28 20.60 -9.28
CA GLN A 15 -3.05 19.43 -9.65
C GLN A 15 -4.31 19.29 -8.78
N GLY A 16 -5.41 18.89 -9.42
CA GLY A 16 -6.70 18.73 -8.77
C GLY A 16 -7.72 18.07 -9.70
N ASN A 17 -8.87 17.70 -9.15
CA ASN A 17 -9.96 17.13 -9.94
C ASN A 17 -10.45 18.17 -10.97
N GLU A 18 -10.60 17.74 -12.22
CA GLU A 18 -11.00 18.60 -13.36
C GLU A 18 -10.03 19.74 -13.71
N ILE A 19 -8.80 19.76 -13.16
CA ILE A 19 -7.76 20.73 -13.49
C ILE A 19 -6.71 20.09 -14.39
N LYS A 20 -6.33 20.79 -15.46
CA LYS A 20 -5.22 20.45 -16.33
C LYS A 20 -4.17 21.56 -16.31
N VAL A 21 -2.95 21.24 -15.89
CA VAL A 21 -1.81 22.17 -15.88
C VAL A 21 -1.01 21.98 -17.15
N ASN A 22 -0.80 23.06 -17.90
CA ASN A 22 -0.06 23.09 -19.17
C ASN A 22 0.97 24.24 -19.16
N ARG A 23 1.98 24.15 -20.02
CA ARG A 23 2.87 25.29 -20.28
C ARG A 23 2.12 26.36 -21.05
N ILE A 24 2.43 27.63 -20.82
CA ILE A 24 1.98 28.74 -21.68
C ILE A 24 2.34 28.47 -23.15
N HIS A 25 3.53 27.92 -23.40
CA HIS A 25 3.99 27.52 -24.74
C HIS A 25 3.12 26.40 -25.36
N ASP A 26 2.61 25.48 -24.54
CA ASP A 26 1.86 24.30 -24.97
C ASP A 26 0.36 24.45 -24.69
N ALA A 27 -0.15 25.69 -24.66
CA ALA A 27 -1.54 25.97 -24.35
C ALA A 27 -2.48 25.24 -25.33
N GLU A 28 -3.45 24.51 -24.78
CA GLU A 28 -4.53 23.92 -25.59
C GLU A 28 -5.59 24.97 -25.90
N SER A 29 -6.47 24.66 -26.87
CA SER A 29 -7.59 25.52 -27.23
C SER A 29 -8.33 26.01 -25.98
N LEU A 30 -8.34 27.32 -25.74
CA LEU A 30 -8.92 27.90 -24.53
C LEU A 30 -10.39 27.51 -24.39
N ASP A 31 -11.11 27.48 -25.50
CA ASP A 31 -12.52 27.12 -25.55
C ASP A 31 -12.79 25.63 -25.25
N SER A 32 -11.77 24.78 -25.12
CA SER A 32 -11.96 23.40 -24.63
C SER A 32 -12.15 23.32 -23.10
N PHE A 33 -12.03 24.45 -22.40
CA PHE A 33 -12.14 24.55 -20.95
C PHE A 33 -13.18 25.62 -20.56
N ASP A 34 -13.79 25.45 -19.40
CA ASP A 34 -14.76 26.42 -18.87
C ASP A 34 -14.04 27.67 -18.33
N VAL A 35 -12.87 27.45 -17.74
CA VAL A 35 -12.01 28.48 -17.16
C VAL A 35 -10.56 28.24 -17.57
N ASN A 36 -9.88 29.30 -18.02
CA ASN A 36 -8.46 29.34 -18.28
C ASN A 36 -7.78 30.30 -17.30
N ILE A 37 -6.85 29.79 -16.48
CA ILE A 37 -6.05 30.57 -15.54
C ILE A 37 -4.63 30.69 -16.08
N ILE A 38 -4.20 31.91 -16.37
CA ILE A 38 -2.88 32.20 -16.92
C ILE A 38 -2.01 32.79 -15.81
N SER A 39 -1.07 32.00 -15.31
CA SER A 39 -0.18 32.38 -14.21
C SER A 39 1.13 32.93 -14.73
N LEU A 40 1.35 34.23 -14.51
CA LEU A 40 2.56 34.94 -14.92
C LEU A 40 3.57 35.07 -13.77
N ARG A 41 3.48 34.21 -12.76
CA ARG A 41 4.15 34.40 -11.47
C ARG A 41 5.52 33.73 -11.36
N ASP A 42 5.86 32.83 -12.29
CA ASP A 42 7.12 32.10 -12.23
C ASP A 42 8.31 33.04 -12.41
N ASN A 43 9.24 33.01 -11.45
CA ASN A 43 10.44 33.86 -11.45
C ASN A 43 11.32 33.70 -12.70
N ASN A 44 11.34 32.52 -13.31
CA ASN A 44 12.15 32.23 -14.49
C ASN A 44 11.51 32.72 -15.79
N MET A 45 10.24 33.16 -15.75
CA MET A 45 9.60 33.82 -16.87
C MET A 45 10.12 35.27 -17.04
N TRP A 46 10.49 35.92 -15.94
CA TRP A 46 10.86 37.34 -15.90
C TRP A 46 12.34 37.56 -16.14
N GLU A 47 12.79 37.14 -17.32
CA GLU A 47 14.17 37.27 -17.74
C GLU A 47 14.34 37.61 -19.22
N SER A 48 15.48 38.23 -19.54
CA SER A 48 15.78 38.70 -20.89
C SER A 48 17.27 38.56 -21.23
N GLN A 49 17.57 38.08 -22.42
CA GLN A 49 18.91 38.15 -22.99
C GLN A 49 19.26 39.56 -23.51
N ASN A 50 18.30 40.49 -23.52
CA ASN A 50 18.50 41.86 -23.95
C ASN A 50 19.11 42.74 -22.84
N ALA A 51 19.76 43.84 -23.25
CA ALA A 51 20.32 44.82 -22.32
C ALA A 51 19.24 45.75 -21.71
N SER A 52 18.01 45.71 -22.21
CA SER A 52 16.88 46.53 -21.76
C SER A 52 15.86 45.73 -20.96
N ILE A 53 15.08 46.42 -20.13
CA ILE A 53 14.02 45.83 -19.30
C ILE A 53 12.64 45.74 -19.98
N LYS A 54 12.58 45.95 -21.30
CA LYS A 54 11.34 46.12 -22.08
C LYS A 54 10.68 44.84 -22.58
N THR A 55 11.30 43.67 -22.38
CA THR A 55 10.82 42.40 -22.93
C THR A 55 11.40 41.22 -22.18
N ILE A 56 10.64 40.14 -22.08
CA ILE A 56 11.14 38.83 -21.63
C ILE A 56 11.54 37.95 -22.81
N ASP A 57 12.27 36.87 -22.55
CA ASP A 57 12.69 35.89 -23.56
C ASP A 57 11.47 35.12 -24.13
N SER A 58 10.45 34.85 -23.32
CA SER A 58 9.21 34.16 -23.70
C SER A 58 8.11 35.08 -24.26
N ILE A 59 8.46 36.28 -24.73
CA ILE A 59 7.46 37.27 -25.16
C ILE A 59 6.62 36.81 -26.35
N SER A 60 7.17 35.96 -27.21
CA SER A 60 6.46 35.38 -28.36
C SER A 60 5.34 34.44 -27.93
N ASP A 61 5.51 33.72 -26.81
CA ASP A 61 4.47 32.84 -26.28
C ASP A 61 3.30 33.68 -25.77
N LEU A 62 3.57 34.80 -25.09
CA LEU A 62 2.53 35.75 -24.66
C LEU A 62 1.74 36.32 -25.84
N LYS A 63 2.41 36.69 -26.93
CA LYS A 63 1.76 37.20 -28.15
C LYS A 63 0.89 36.15 -28.84
N SER A 64 1.35 34.90 -28.84
CA SER A 64 0.59 33.77 -29.39
C SER A 64 -0.66 33.51 -28.54
N LEU A 65 -0.51 33.50 -27.21
CA LEU A 65 -1.63 33.37 -26.28
C LEU A 65 -2.60 34.56 -26.37
N SER A 66 -2.10 35.79 -26.58
CA SER A 66 -2.94 36.96 -26.84
C SER A 66 -3.88 36.75 -28.04
N THR A 67 -3.35 36.14 -29.10
CA THR A 67 -4.15 35.78 -30.28
C THR A 67 -5.20 34.73 -29.94
N MET A 68 -4.88 33.74 -29.09
CA MET A 68 -5.86 32.75 -28.62
C MET A 68 -6.97 33.40 -27.78
N ILE A 69 -6.60 34.30 -26.85
CA ILE A 69 -7.53 35.06 -26.01
C ILE A 69 -8.50 35.87 -26.89
N TYR A 70 -8.00 36.58 -27.90
CA TYR A 70 -8.84 37.37 -28.82
C TYR A 70 -9.87 36.53 -29.59
N ASN A 71 -9.47 35.30 -29.97
CA ASN A 71 -10.32 34.41 -30.76
C ASN A 71 -11.26 33.55 -29.93
N SER A 72 -11.02 33.41 -28.62
CA SER A 72 -11.90 32.67 -27.71
C SER A 72 -13.30 33.30 -27.62
N LYS A 73 -14.32 32.46 -27.45
CA LYS A 73 -15.73 32.88 -27.40
C LYS A 73 -16.51 32.37 -26.19
N GLN A 74 -16.06 31.33 -25.51
CA GLN A 74 -16.88 30.66 -24.49
C GLN A 74 -16.20 30.49 -23.13
N THR A 75 -14.87 30.49 -23.06
CA THR A 75 -14.18 30.36 -21.77
C THR A 75 -14.19 31.65 -20.95
N LYS A 76 -14.14 31.51 -19.62
CA LYS A 76 -13.69 32.57 -18.72
C LYS A 76 -12.17 32.59 -18.65
N ILE A 77 -11.57 33.78 -18.58
CA ILE A 77 -10.11 33.95 -18.57
C ILE A 77 -9.71 34.74 -17.34
N VAL A 78 -8.77 34.18 -16.59
CA VAL A 78 -8.16 34.79 -15.41
C VAL A 78 -6.66 34.94 -15.66
N ILE A 79 -6.12 36.14 -15.49
CA ILE A 79 -4.67 36.39 -15.55
C ILE A 79 -4.17 36.74 -14.16
N LEU A 80 -3.27 35.90 -13.63
CA LEU A 80 -2.59 36.12 -12.36
C LEU A 80 -1.26 36.84 -12.60
N LEU A 81 -1.16 38.08 -12.10
CA LEU A 81 0.05 38.89 -12.20
C LEU A 81 1.15 38.35 -11.26
N PRO A 82 2.44 38.54 -11.59
CA PRO A 82 3.53 38.24 -10.67
C PRO A 82 3.48 39.10 -9.41
N GLN A 83 4.09 38.57 -8.34
CA GLN A 83 4.45 39.35 -7.16
C GLN A 83 5.68 40.23 -7.44
N ASN A 84 6.17 40.99 -6.46
CA ASN A 84 7.39 41.79 -6.62
C ASN A 84 8.65 40.91 -6.65
N ILE A 85 8.92 40.33 -7.81
CA ILE A 85 10.03 39.41 -8.07
C ILE A 85 11.19 40.11 -8.80
N LYS A 86 12.33 39.42 -8.93
CA LYS A 86 13.51 39.94 -9.62
C LYS A 86 13.40 39.70 -11.12
N TYR A 87 13.36 40.77 -11.89
CA TYR A 87 13.56 40.75 -13.32
C TYR A 87 15.07 40.69 -13.64
N ARG A 88 15.51 39.69 -14.40
CA ARG A 88 16.92 39.48 -14.76
C ARG A 88 17.16 39.81 -16.23
N TYR A 89 18.20 40.59 -16.54
CA TYR A 89 18.49 40.94 -17.94
C TYR A 89 19.99 40.92 -18.24
N ASN A 90 20.31 41.02 -19.53
CA ASN A 90 21.67 40.92 -20.06
C ASN A 90 22.30 39.53 -19.84
N ARG A 91 21.53 38.45 -20.05
CA ARG A 91 21.97 37.06 -19.85
C ARG A 91 22.85 36.46 -20.97
N ARG A 92 23.45 37.28 -21.83
CA ARG A 92 24.34 36.79 -22.91
C ARG A 92 25.60 36.13 -22.33
N LEU A 93 26.12 35.10 -23.01
CA LEU A 93 27.38 34.43 -22.64
C LEU A 93 28.49 35.49 -22.38
N ASN A 94 29.07 35.44 -21.19
CA ASN A 94 30.11 36.36 -20.66
C ASN A 94 29.66 37.77 -20.21
N SER A 95 28.36 38.05 -20.10
CA SER A 95 27.86 39.32 -19.57
C SER A 95 27.52 39.25 -18.07
N ARG A 96 27.79 40.34 -17.33
CA ARG A 96 27.30 40.48 -15.95
C ARG A 96 25.78 40.59 -15.97
N ILE A 97 25.09 39.65 -15.33
CA ILE A 97 23.64 39.66 -15.20
C ILE A 97 23.24 40.89 -14.37
N ASN A 98 22.38 41.72 -14.94
CA ASN A 98 21.76 42.83 -14.23
C ASN A 98 20.39 42.39 -13.71
N TYR A 99 19.90 43.08 -12.68
CA TYR A 99 18.57 42.83 -12.16
C TYR A 99 17.91 44.11 -11.63
N CYS A 100 16.59 44.14 -11.67
CA CYS A 100 15.76 45.06 -10.92
C CYS A 100 14.53 44.30 -10.36
N GLU A 101 13.84 44.89 -9.40
CA GLU A 101 12.56 44.35 -8.94
C GLU A 101 11.43 44.89 -9.82
N LEU A 102 10.35 44.11 -10.03
CA LEU A 102 9.23 44.53 -10.87
C LEU A 102 8.62 45.87 -10.43
N LYS A 103 8.55 46.15 -9.12
CA LYS A 103 8.08 47.45 -8.60
C LYS A 103 8.90 48.65 -9.09
N ASN A 104 10.17 48.45 -9.45
CA ASN A 104 11.07 49.50 -9.94
C ASN A 104 10.96 49.71 -11.45
N MET A 105 10.14 48.91 -12.14
CA MET A 105 9.94 48.96 -13.59
C MET A 105 8.46 48.84 -13.97
N ILE A 106 7.54 49.33 -13.14
CA ILE A 106 6.08 49.17 -13.32
C ILE A 106 5.61 49.56 -14.73
N TYR A 107 6.18 50.62 -15.32
CA TYR A 107 5.85 51.04 -16.68
C TYR A 107 6.17 49.94 -17.70
N ASP A 108 7.43 49.50 -17.76
CA ASP A 108 7.87 48.45 -18.69
C ASP A 108 7.22 47.08 -18.35
N PHE A 109 6.98 46.81 -17.07
CA PHE A 109 6.25 45.64 -16.60
C PHE A 109 4.81 45.62 -17.14
N SER A 110 4.09 46.74 -17.05
CA SER A 110 2.73 46.88 -17.60
C SER A 110 2.75 46.75 -19.12
N ASP A 111 3.79 47.27 -19.78
CA ASP A 111 3.97 47.11 -21.23
C ASP A 111 4.18 45.64 -21.63
N ILE A 112 4.95 44.86 -20.88
CA ILE A 112 5.14 43.42 -21.12
C ILE A 112 3.83 42.65 -20.90
N LEU A 113 3.09 42.96 -19.83
CA LEU A 113 1.76 42.36 -19.61
C LEU A 113 0.77 42.73 -20.73
N GLY A 114 0.96 43.88 -21.36
CA GLY A 114 0.21 44.30 -22.53
C GLY A 114 0.40 43.43 -23.77
N ASP A 115 1.48 42.64 -23.85
CA ASP A 115 1.71 41.71 -24.97
C ASP A 115 0.87 40.42 -24.85
N ILE A 116 0.38 40.07 -23.66
CA ILE A 116 -0.65 39.02 -23.50
C ILE A 116 -2.06 39.60 -23.63
N TYR A 117 -2.33 40.74 -22.98
CA TYR A 117 -3.64 41.38 -23.05
C TYR A 117 -3.50 42.90 -22.96
N GLU A 118 -3.71 43.57 -24.11
CA GLU A 118 -3.45 45.00 -24.28
C GLU A 118 -4.10 45.89 -23.20
N PRO A 119 -5.36 45.67 -22.77
CA PRO A 119 -5.99 46.49 -21.75
C PRO A 119 -5.29 46.49 -20.37
N ILE A 120 -4.39 45.53 -20.10
CA ILE A 120 -3.56 45.54 -18.87
C ILE A 120 -2.62 46.75 -18.83
N ARG A 121 -2.13 47.25 -19.98
CA ARG A 121 -1.29 48.47 -20.04
C ARG A 121 -1.96 49.67 -19.37
N HIS A 122 -3.30 49.66 -19.37
CA HIS A 122 -4.15 50.73 -18.86
C HIS A 122 -4.85 50.35 -17.54
N ALA A 123 -4.41 49.28 -16.87
CA ALA A 123 -4.96 48.84 -15.59
C ALA A 123 -4.37 49.57 -14.37
N ASN A 124 -3.39 50.47 -14.58
CA ASN A 124 -2.76 51.31 -13.56
C ASN A 124 -2.35 50.51 -12.31
N ILE A 125 -1.40 49.60 -12.53
CA ILE A 125 -0.82 48.73 -11.51
C ILE A 125 0.05 49.56 -10.58
N VAL A 126 -0.17 49.45 -9.27
CA VAL A 126 0.58 50.19 -8.24
C VAL A 126 1.20 49.20 -7.26
N TYR A 127 2.47 49.42 -6.91
CA TYR A 127 3.14 48.64 -5.87
C TYR A 127 2.73 49.11 -4.48
N GLU A 128 2.09 48.21 -3.73
CA GLU A 128 1.78 48.34 -2.31
C GLU A 128 1.42 46.94 -1.82
N ASN A 129 2.15 46.43 -0.83
CA ASN A 129 1.86 45.10 -0.29
C ASN A 129 0.52 45.14 0.45
N THR A 130 -0.37 44.23 0.11
CA THR A 130 -1.70 44.10 0.70
C THR A 130 -2.03 42.64 1.00
N THR A 131 -3.06 42.44 1.83
CA THR A 131 -3.63 41.12 2.14
C THR A 131 -5.12 41.17 1.88
N THR A 132 -5.63 40.17 1.16
CA THR A 132 -7.05 40.01 0.81
C THR A 132 -7.55 38.73 1.45
N LYS A 133 -8.71 38.81 2.10
CA LYS A 133 -9.37 37.65 2.67
C LYS A 133 -10.29 37.00 1.63
N ILE A 134 -10.06 35.72 1.34
CA ILE A 134 -10.84 34.94 0.39
C ILE A 134 -11.24 33.64 1.09
N GLY A 135 -12.53 33.48 1.38
CA GLY A 135 -13.01 32.41 2.25
C GLY A 135 -12.37 32.51 3.65
N GLN A 136 -11.64 31.47 4.05
CA GLN A 136 -10.86 31.44 5.30
C GLN A 136 -9.38 31.82 5.09
N ASN A 137 -8.93 32.00 3.85
CA ASN A 137 -7.53 32.24 3.51
C ASN A 137 -7.20 33.74 3.48
N GLU A 138 -6.00 34.09 3.93
CA GLU A 138 -5.40 35.41 3.78
C GLU A 138 -4.35 35.35 2.67
N ILE A 139 -4.66 35.92 1.51
CA ILE A 139 -3.79 35.88 0.32
C ILE A 139 -3.10 37.23 0.15
N SER A 140 -1.77 37.20 0.00
CA SER A 140 -0.94 38.40 -0.19
C SER A 140 -0.96 38.88 -1.64
N ALA A 141 -0.74 40.17 -1.84
CA ALA A 141 -0.51 40.78 -3.15
C ALA A 141 0.52 41.90 -3.05
N ALA A 142 1.51 41.91 -3.92
CA ALA A 142 2.53 42.97 -3.99
C ALA A 142 2.05 44.22 -4.77
N PHE A 143 1.02 44.05 -5.59
CA PHE A 143 0.44 45.09 -6.41
C PHE A 143 -1.07 45.18 -6.21
N TYR A 144 -1.64 46.34 -6.53
CA TYR A 144 -3.08 46.54 -6.63
C TYR A 144 -3.40 47.36 -7.89
N PHE A 145 -4.67 47.38 -8.27
CA PHE A 145 -5.13 48.13 -9.43
C PHE A 145 -5.75 49.46 -8.99
N ASN A 146 -5.16 50.58 -9.40
CA ASN A 146 -5.57 51.92 -9.00
C ASN A 146 -6.45 52.58 -10.08
N THR A 147 -7.44 53.38 -9.69
CA THR A 147 -8.30 54.14 -10.64
C THR A 147 -9.19 53.25 -11.53
N ILE A 148 -10.10 52.51 -10.89
CA ILE A 148 -11.00 51.57 -11.57
C ILE A 148 -12.44 51.83 -11.12
N GLN A 149 -13.38 51.70 -12.05
CA GLN A 149 -14.81 51.76 -11.77
C GLN A 149 -15.21 50.67 -10.77
N GLU A 150 -15.92 51.02 -9.70
CA GLU A 150 -16.21 50.09 -8.60
C GLU A 150 -16.95 48.83 -9.07
N GLU A 151 -17.82 48.94 -10.08
CA GLU A 151 -18.57 47.83 -10.67
C GLU A 151 -17.69 46.74 -11.32
N THR A 152 -16.40 47.00 -11.52
CA THR A 152 -15.47 46.04 -12.10
C THR A 152 -14.57 45.37 -11.06
N VAL A 153 -14.68 45.74 -9.77
CA VAL A 153 -13.84 45.18 -8.71
C VAL A 153 -14.48 43.92 -8.12
N LEU A 154 -13.75 42.80 -8.14
CA LEU A 154 -14.20 41.52 -7.62
C LEU A 154 -13.74 41.25 -6.19
N THR A 155 -12.50 41.64 -5.86
CA THR A 155 -11.95 41.50 -4.50
C THR A 155 -11.14 42.74 -4.11
N LYS A 156 -11.09 43.00 -2.81
CA LYS A 156 -10.37 44.14 -2.21
C LYS A 156 -9.56 43.68 -1.00
N SER A 157 -8.43 44.32 -0.76
CA SER A 157 -7.63 44.11 0.45
C SER A 157 -8.42 44.43 1.71
N GLU A 158 -8.23 43.65 2.77
CA GLU A 158 -9.09 43.68 3.96
C GLU A 158 -9.07 45.05 4.67
N ARG A 159 -7.88 45.64 4.84
CA ARG A 159 -7.71 46.87 5.63
C ARG A 159 -7.65 48.15 4.78
N SER A 160 -6.96 48.09 3.65
CA SER A 160 -6.73 49.27 2.80
C SER A 160 -7.76 49.42 1.68
N ASN A 161 -8.69 48.46 1.54
CA ASN A 161 -9.79 48.46 0.57
C ASN A 161 -9.30 48.68 -0.88
N LYS A 162 -8.09 48.20 -1.19
CA LYS A 162 -7.44 48.34 -2.49
C LYS A 162 -7.89 47.22 -3.42
N PRO A 163 -8.27 47.48 -4.68
CA PRO A 163 -8.67 46.44 -5.63
C PRO A 163 -7.52 45.46 -5.92
N THR A 164 -7.72 44.19 -5.61
CA THR A 164 -6.73 43.10 -5.85
C THR A 164 -7.19 42.13 -6.94
N THR A 165 -8.47 42.15 -7.30
CA THR A 165 -9.00 41.48 -8.49
C THR A 165 -10.05 42.35 -9.18
N ILE A 166 -9.96 42.43 -10.51
CA ILE A 166 -10.81 43.28 -11.35
C ILE A 166 -11.25 42.56 -12.62
N ILE A 167 -12.33 43.03 -13.25
CA ILE A 167 -12.74 42.68 -14.61
C ILE A 167 -12.34 43.81 -15.55
N LYS A 168 -11.65 43.49 -16.65
CA LYS A 168 -11.30 44.44 -17.71
C LYS A 168 -11.66 43.83 -19.07
N ASN A 169 -12.69 44.37 -19.72
CA ASN A 169 -13.32 43.84 -20.94
C ASN A 169 -13.44 42.30 -20.92
N ASP A 170 -14.21 41.79 -19.96
CA ASP A 170 -14.54 40.36 -19.77
C ASP A 170 -13.39 39.43 -19.33
N ILE A 171 -12.17 39.95 -19.16
CA ILE A 171 -11.05 39.21 -18.58
C ILE A 171 -10.85 39.60 -17.12
N ILE A 172 -10.63 38.61 -16.26
CA ILE A 172 -10.36 38.80 -14.85
C ILE A 172 -8.85 38.95 -14.65
N LEU A 173 -8.44 40.04 -14.00
CA LEU A 173 -7.04 40.31 -13.64
C LEU A 173 -6.91 40.25 -12.12
N SER A 174 -5.93 39.51 -11.62
CA SER A 174 -5.68 39.37 -10.18
C SER A 174 -4.21 39.57 -9.86
N SER A 175 -3.92 40.32 -8.79
CA SER A 175 -2.57 40.48 -8.23
C SER A 175 -2.30 39.56 -7.04
N LEU A 176 -3.27 38.71 -6.68
CA LEU A 176 -3.19 37.79 -5.55
C LEU A 176 -2.21 36.66 -5.81
N ASP A 177 -1.45 36.30 -4.78
CA ASP A 177 -0.46 35.23 -4.85
C ASP A 177 -1.06 33.84 -4.57
N ILE A 178 -1.82 33.33 -5.54
CA ILE A 178 -2.58 32.08 -5.42
C ILE A 178 -1.72 30.85 -5.78
N ASN A 179 -1.20 30.10 -4.81
CA ASN A 179 -0.10 29.14 -5.01
C ASN A 179 -0.47 27.66 -5.12
N ASN A 180 -1.73 27.28 -4.96
CA ASN A 180 -2.15 25.88 -5.01
C ASN A 180 -3.60 25.74 -5.49
N SER A 181 -4.02 24.50 -5.75
CA SER A 181 -5.38 24.17 -6.21
C SER A 181 -6.48 24.58 -5.21
N ASP A 182 -6.26 24.42 -3.90
CA ASP A 182 -7.24 24.83 -2.87
C ASP A 182 -7.48 26.35 -2.87
N GLU A 183 -6.42 27.14 -3.02
CA GLU A 183 -6.49 28.60 -3.14
C GLU A 183 -7.14 29.02 -4.47
N ILE A 184 -6.90 28.29 -5.56
CA ILE A 184 -7.58 28.50 -6.85
C ILE A 184 -9.09 28.28 -6.70
N ASP A 185 -9.50 27.17 -6.11
CA ASP A 185 -10.91 26.84 -5.89
C ASP A 185 -11.58 27.89 -5.01
N THR A 186 -10.95 28.24 -3.90
CA THR A 186 -11.45 29.26 -2.96
C THR A 186 -11.55 30.63 -3.64
N PHE A 187 -10.55 30.99 -4.44
CA PHE A 187 -10.54 32.23 -5.22
C PHE A 187 -11.67 32.26 -6.25
N MET A 188 -11.81 31.23 -7.08
CA MET A 188 -12.85 31.15 -8.12
C MET A 188 -14.26 31.23 -7.53
N ARG A 189 -14.50 30.58 -6.38
CA ARG A 189 -15.77 30.67 -5.64
C ARG A 189 -16.02 32.10 -5.16
N SER A 190 -15.00 32.75 -4.61
CA SER A 190 -15.13 34.12 -4.08
C SER A 190 -15.52 35.15 -5.15
N ILE A 191 -15.12 34.92 -6.39
CA ILE A 191 -15.43 35.79 -7.53
C ILE A 191 -16.60 35.29 -8.37
N GLY A 192 -17.30 34.23 -7.92
CA GLY A 192 -18.50 33.70 -8.56
C GLY A 192 -18.27 32.95 -9.88
N LEU A 193 -17.06 32.43 -10.13
CA LEU A 193 -16.78 31.61 -11.32
C LEU A 193 -17.18 30.13 -11.17
N VAL A 194 -17.26 29.63 -9.93
CA VAL A 194 -17.70 28.27 -9.61
C VAL A 194 -18.87 28.36 -8.65
N HIS A 195 -19.98 27.72 -9.00
CA HIS A 195 -21.13 27.54 -8.12
C HIS A 195 -21.10 26.13 -7.54
N ASP A 196 -21.39 25.99 -6.24
CA ASP A 196 -21.60 24.67 -5.65
C ASP A 196 -22.71 23.93 -6.38
N LYS A 197 -22.42 22.70 -6.85
CA LYS A 197 -23.49 21.74 -7.11
C LYS A 197 -24.26 21.60 -5.78
N LEU A 198 -25.58 21.73 -5.83
CA LEU A 198 -26.43 21.42 -4.68
C LEU A 198 -26.13 19.97 -4.27
N GLU A 199 -25.48 19.79 -3.12
CA GLU A 199 -25.33 18.47 -2.54
C GLU A 199 -26.73 17.92 -2.26
N ALA A 200 -26.93 16.64 -2.60
CA ALA A 200 -28.18 15.97 -2.27
C ALA A 200 -28.34 16.00 -0.74
N PRO A 201 -29.48 16.45 -0.21
CA PRO A 201 -29.68 16.47 1.22
C PRO A 201 -29.72 15.03 1.75
N GLU A 202 -29.27 14.81 2.99
CA GLU A 202 -29.17 13.45 3.59
C GLU A 202 -30.49 12.68 3.50
N TRP A 203 -31.64 13.34 3.67
CA TRP A 203 -32.96 12.71 3.59
C TRP A 203 -33.28 12.14 2.20
N MET A 204 -32.55 12.54 1.16
CA MET A 204 -32.75 12.02 -0.20
C MET A 204 -32.40 10.53 -0.30
N GLU A 205 -31.50 10.02 0.56
CA GLU A 205 -31.17 8.58 0.61
C GLU A 205 -32.35 7.72 1.07
N ASP A 206 -33.26 8.28 1.86
CA ASP A 206 -34.46 7.60 2.35
C ASP A 206 -35.56 7.53 1.28
N VAL A 207 -35.50 8.37 0.25
CA VAL A 207 -36.48 8.38 -0.83
C VAL A 207 -36.23 7.21 -1.77
N LYS A 208 -36.97 6.11 -1.60
CA LYS A 208 -36.92 4.97 -2.51
C LYS A 208 -37.84 5.20 -3.71
N MET A 209 -37.28 5.22 -4.91
CA MET A 209 -38.03 5.35 -6.17
C MET A 209 -37.58 4.32 -7.21
N PHE A 210 -38.29 4.26 -8.33
CA PHE A 210 -37.98 3.37 -9.45
C PHE A 210 -37.84 1.90 -9.00
N ASP A 211 -36.70 1.28 -9.25
CA ASP A 211 -36.37 -0.09 -8.87
C ASP A 211 -35.42 -0.18 -7.67
N ASP A 212 -35.24 0.90 -6.88
CA ASP A 212 -34.35 0.95 -5.71
C ASP A 212 -34.58 -0.24 -4.77
N ASN A 213 -35.85 -0.58 -4.49
CA ASN A 213 -36.18 -1.71 -3.62
C ASN A 213 -35.71 -3.05 -4.21
N THR A 214 -35.81 -3.22 -5.53
CA THR A 214 -35.32 -4.41 -6.24
C THR A 214 -33.81 -4.48 -6.15
N GLN A 215 -33.11 -3.36 -6.41
CA GLN A 215 -31.66 -3.27 -6.36
C GLN A 215 -31.13 -3.50 -4.95
N LEU A 216 -31.75 -2.91 -3.93
CA LEU A 216 -31.42 -3.13 -2.51
C LEU A 216 -31.59 -4.59 -2.09
N ASN A 217 -32.62 -5.27 -2.59
CA ASN A 217 -32.80 -6.71 -2.35
C ASN A 217 -31.70 -7.56 -3.02
N ILE A 218 -31.28 -7.20 -4.24
CA ILE A 218 -30.14 -7.86 -4.91
C ILE A 218 -28.86 -7.68 -4.11
N ILE A 219 -28.57 -6.45 -3.67
CA ILE A 219 -27.40 -6.13 -2.83
C ILE A 219 -27.43 -6.95 -1.55
N LYS A 220 -28.56 -6.97 -0.84
CA LYS A 220 -28.72 -7.75 0.39
C LYS A 220 -28.43 -9.24 0.15
N LYS A 221 -29.04 -9.85 -0.87
CA LYS A 221 -28.84 -11.26 -1.19
C LYS A 221 -27.38 -11.58 -1.51
N ASN A 222 -26.72 -10.73 -2.28
CA ASN A 222 -25.31 -10.91 -2.61
C ASN A 222 -24.42 -10.76 -1.36
N ASN A 223 -24.72 -9.80 -0.48
CA ASN A 223 -24.00 -9.65 0.79
C ASN A 223 -24.16 -10.88 1.69
N ASP A 224 -25.36 -11.47 1.77
CA ASP A 224 -25.59 -12.71 2.53
C ASP A 224 -24.78 -13.88 1.95
N MET A 225 -24.68 -13.99 0.62
CA MET A 225 -23.85 -15.00 -0.05
C MET A 225 -22.35 -14.77 0.21
N ILE A 226 -21.89 -13.52 0.16
CA ILE A 226 -20.50 -13.15 0.47
C ILE A 226 -20.18 -13.53 1.92
N LYS A 227 -21.08 -13.27 2.87
CA LYS A 227 -20.89 -13.64 4.26
C LYS A 227 -20.76 -15.15 4.44
N ALA A 228 -21.67 -15.92 3.84
CA ALA A 228 -21.62 -17.39 3.89
C ALA A 228 -20.33 -17.95 3.26
N ALA A 229 -19.86 -17.36 2.17
CA ALA A 229 -18.58 -17.75 1.55
C ALA A 229 -17.39 -17.49 2.46
N HIS A 230 -17.34 -16.33 3.13
CA HIS A 230 -16.29 -16.03 4.11
C HIS A 230 -16.31 -17.01 5.29
N GLU A 231 -17.48 -17.34 5.83
CA GLU A 231 -17.59 -18.35 6.90
C GLU A 231 -17.06 -19.72 6.47
N ASN A 232 -17.31 -20.13 5.22
CA ASN A 232 -16.77 -21.38 4.67
C ASN A 232 -15.25 -21.32 4.49
N ILE A 233 -14.70 -20.18 4.04
CA ILE A 233 -13.25 -19.98 3.93
C ILE A 233 -12.60 -20.06 5.31
N SER A 234 -13.17 -19.42 6.34
CA SER A 234 -12.64 -19.48 7.70
C SER A 234 -12.58 -20.92 8.23
N LYS A 235 -13.64 -21.72 8.04
CA LYS A 235 -13.64 -23.15 8.43
C LYS A 235 -12.58 -23.95 7.67
N ALA A 236 -12.40 -23.70 6.38
CA ALA A 236 -11.36 -24.36 5.60
C ALA A 236 -9.95 -23.97 6.05
N MET A 237 -9.74 -22.70 6.42
CA MET A 237 -8.47 -22.21 6.97
C MET A 237 -8.15 -22.88 8.31
N GLU A 238 -9.13 -23.03 9.22
CA GLU A 238 -8.93 -23.76 10.48
C GLU A 238 -8.43 -25.20 10.25
N VAL A 239 -8.98 -25.90 9.24
CA VAL A 239 -8.52 -27.24 8.85
C VAL A 239 -7.09 -27.20 8.30
N ILE A 240 -6.76 -26.22 7.45
CA ILE A 240 -5.40 -26.05 6.92
C ILE A 240 -4.39 -25.76 8.03
N ASP A 241 -4.76 -24.95 9.02
CA ASP A 241 -3.90 -24.63 10.16
C ASP A 241 -3.68 -25.87 11.04
N LYS A 242 -4.73 -26.67 11.30
CA LYS A 242 -4.61 -27.97 11.97
C LYS A 242 -3.65 -28.90 11.19
N ASN A 243 -3.80 -28.98 9.86
CA ASN A 243 -2.91 -29.79 9.02
C ASN A 243 -1.47 -29.27 9.01
N ASN A 244 -1.27 -27.95 9.06
CA ASN A 244 0.06 -27.35 9.15
C ASN A 244 0.72 -27.63 10.50
N ARG A 245 -0.05 -27.66 11.59
CA ARG A 245 0.41 -28.10 12.90
C ARG A 245 0.97 -29.51 12.81
N TYR A 246 0.25 -30.49 12.26
CA TYR A 246 0.80 -31.85 12.10
C TYR A 246 2.03 -31.90 11.21
N LYS A 247 2.02 -31.20 10.07
CA LYS A 247 3.18 -31.15 9.16
C LYS A 247 4.42 -30.50 9.78
N SER A 248 4.32 -29.82 10.92
CA SER A 248 5.47 -29.19 11.57
C SER A 248 6.54 -30.21 11.96
N ILE A 249 6.15 -31.47 12.23
CA ILE A 249 7.08 -32.55 12.59
C ILE A 249 8.12 -32.88 11.49
N LEU A 250 7.95 -32.31 10.29
CA LEU A 250 8.91 -32.41 9.20
C LEU A 250 10.07 -31.40 9.32
N TYR A 251 10.04 -30.46 10.27
CA TYR A 251 11.14 -29.49 10.42
C TYR A 251 11.43 -29.05 11.86
N THR A 252 10.54 -29.35 12.82
CA THR A 252 10.70 -28.97 14.23
C THR A 252 11.66 -29.88 15.00
N THR A 253 12.05 -29.50 16.21
CA THR A 253 12.92 -30.31 17.08
C THR A 253 12.64 -30.01 18.55
N GLY A 254 13.02 -30.93 19.45
CA GLY A 254 12.82 -30.75 20.90
C GLY A 254 11.33 -30.74 21.24
N ASN A 255 10.93 -29.91 22.20
CA ASN A 255 9.58 -29.93 22.76
C ASN A 255 8.47 -29.72 21.72
N GLU A 256 8.69 -28.85 20.72
CA GLU A 256 7.70 -28.60 19.66
C GLU A 256 7.43 -29.84 18.80
N LEU A 257 8.49 -30.63 18.52
CA LEU A 257 8.34 -31.90 17.81
C LEU A 257 7.61 -32.93 18.68
N VAL A 258 8.00 -33.05 19.95
CA VAL A 258 7.43 -34.01 20.91
C VAL A 258 5.94 -33.76 21.08
N GLU A 259 5.53 -32.50 21.28
CA GLU A 259 4.14 -32.10 21.48
C GLU A 259 3.23 -32.55 20.33
N VAL A 260 3.64 -32.29 19.08
CA VAL A 260 2.83 -32.63 17.91
C VAL A 260 2.86 -34.14 17.62
N VAL A 261 3.98 -34.81 17.86
CA VAL A 261 4.05 -36.29 17.75
C VAL A 261 3.13 -36.95 18.77
N PHE A 262 3.04 -36.42 20.00
CA PHE A 262 2.10 -36.91 21.01
C PHE A 262 0.66 -36.76 20.55
N GLU A 263 0.28 -35.59 20.04
CA GLU A 263 -1.07 -35.38 19.49
C GLU A 263 -1.42 -36.42 18.41
N ILE A 264 -0.50 -36.68 17.49
CA ILE A 264 -0.66 -37.68 16.43
C ILE A 264 -0.85 -39.08 17.03
N LEU A 265 0.03 -39.50 17.95
CA LEU A 265 -0.03 -40.84 18.56
C LEU A 265 -1.31 -41.02 19.38
N GLN A 266 -1.71 -40.03 20.19
CA GLN A 266 -2.93 -40.10 20.98
C GLN A 266 -4.19 -40.18 20.10
N GLU A 267 -4.26 -39.36 19.05
CA GLU A 267 -5.41 -39.35 18.13
C GLU A 267 -5.49 -40.64 17.30
N MET A 268 -4.35 -41.12 16.80
CA MET A 268 -4.24 -42.32 15.97
C MET A 268 -4.46 -43.60 16.78
N LEU A 269 -3.74 -43.76 17.89
CA LEU A 269 -3.69 -45.00 18.66
C LEU A 269 -4.69 -45.04 19.82
N GLY A 270 -5.31 -43.91 20.17
CA GLY A 270 -6.25 -43.83 21.28
C GLY A 270 -5.59 -44.00 22.65
N CYS A 271 -4.29 -43.69 22.77
CA CYS A 271 -3.55 -43.76 24.03
C CYS A 271 -3.58 -42.42 24.79
N ASP A 272 -3.22 -42.48 26.08
CA ASP A 272 -3.03 -41.28 26.90
C ASP A 272 -1.54 -41.05 27.18
N LEU A 273 -1.01 -39.95 26.65
CA LEU A 273 0.36 -39.48 26.86
C LEU A 273 0.41 -38.23 27.75
N SER A 274 -0.74 -37.75 28.24
CA SER A 274 -0.84 -36.47 28.96
C SER A 274 -0.23 -36.49 30.35
N GLU A 275 -0.13 -37.67 30.97
CA GLU A 275 0.51 -37.86 32.29
C GLU A 275 2.01 -38.20 32.18
N PHE A 276 2.57 -38.28 30.96
CA PHE A 276 3.98 -38.61 30.78
C PHE A 276 4.86 -37.51 31.41
N THR A 277 5.60 -37.88 32.46
CA THR A 277 6.51 -36.98 33.15
C THR A 277 7.93 -37.26 32.64
N ASP A 278 8.53 -36.29 31.94
CA ASP A 278 9.93 -36.36 31.48
C ASP A 278 10.87 -36.49 32.70
N LYS A 279 11.30 -37.73 32.96
CA LYS A 279 12.31 -38.08 33.96
C LYS A 279 13.73 -38.12 33.36
N LYS A 280 13.92 -37.60 32.14
CA LYS A 280 15.14 -37.68 31.33
C LYS A 280 15.59 -39.11 31.01
N LYS A 281 14.63 -40.03 30.85
CA LYS A 281 14.87 -41.42 30.45
C LYS A 281 14.37 -41.64 29.03
N GLU A 282 13.16 -42.12 28.82
CA GLU A 282 12.48 -42.18 27.50
C GLU A 282 11.74 -40.87 27.15
N ASP A 283 11.41 -40.64 25.87
CA ASP A 283 10.56 -39.52 25.43
C ASP A 283 9.07 -39.82 25.56
N PHE A 284 8.65 -41.09 25.45
CA PHE A 284 7.30 -41.51 25.80
C PHE A 284 7.23 -42.98 26.22
N LYS A 285 6.20 -43.29 27.03
CA LYS A 285 5.81 -44.65 27.37
C LYS A 285 4.31 -44.75 27.62
N PHE A 286 3.67 -45.75 27.03
CA PHE A 286 2.26 -46.07 27.28
C PHE A 286 1.99 -47.56 27.06
N THR A 287 0.84 -48.03 27.54
CA THR A 287 0.41 -49.43 27.41
C THR A 287 -0.87 -49.50 26.57
N LEU A 288 -0.91 -50.42 25.62
CA LEU A 288 -2.11 -50.78 24.86
C LEU A 288 -2.30 -52.30 24.95
N GLY A 289 -3.39 -52.73 25.59
CA GLY A 289 -3.60 -54.14 25.89
C GLY A 289 -2.45 -54.71 26.73
N ASP A 290 -1.82 -55.77 26.23
CA ASP A 290 -0.68 -56.44 26.87
C ASP A 290 0.68 -55.94 26.34
N LYS A 291 0.69 -54.89 25.51
CA LYS A 291 1.91 -54.31 24.90
C LYS A 291 2.30 -52.99 25.55
N VAL A 292 3.60 -52.82 25.82
CA VAL A 292 4.21 -51.60 26.32
C VAL A 292 4.97 -50.91 25.19
N PHE A 293 4.50 -49.74 24.80
CA PHE A 293 5.18 -48.89 23.83
C PHE A 293 6.19 -48.01 24.55
N ILE A 294 7.44 -48.07 24.11
CA ILE A 294 8.54 -47.22 24.60
C ILE A 294 9.14 -46.54 23.39
N GLY A 295 9.35 -45.23 23.46
CA GLY A 295 9.93 -44.53 22.31
C GLY A 295 10.77 -43.31 22.62
N GLU A 296 11.53 -42.96 21.59
CA GLU A 296 12.41 -41.80 21.51
C GLU A 296 11.99 -40.95 20.30
N ILE A 297 11.89 -39.63 20.48
CA ILE A 297 11.49 -38.66 19.48
C ILE A 297 12.65 -37.69 19.24
N LYS A 298 13.19 -37.66 18.01
CA LYS A 298 14.30 -36.75 17.68
C LYS A 298 14.11 -36.01 16.38
N GLY A 299 14.40 -34.71 16.42
CA GLY A 299 14.73 -33.93 15.24
C GLY A 299 16.25 -33.85 15.10
N VAL A 300 16.81 -34.18 13.94
CA VAL A 300 18.25 -34.10 13.69
C VAL A 300 18.57 -33.52 12.31
N THR A 301 19.60 -32.67 12.23
CA THR A 301 20.12 -32.15 10.95
C THR A 301 20.85 -33.19 10.09
N PRO A 302 21.65 -34.13 10.63
CA PRO A 302 22.21 -35.23 9.83
C PRO A 302 21.18 -36.35 9.57
N ASN A 303 21.60 -37.37 8.81
CA ASN A 303 20.86 -38.62 8.69
C ASN A 303 20.83 -39.39 10.05
N VAL A 304 19.96 -40.39 10.16
CA VAL A 304 19.83 -41.27 11.34
C VAL A 304 21.16 -41.96 11.62
N LYS A 305 21.59 -41.95 12.89
CA LYS A 305 22.84 -42.57 13.34
C LYS A 305 22.55 -43.80 14.19
N LYS A 306 23.50 -44.76 14.20
CA LYS A 306 23.47 -45.92 15.10
C LYS A 306 23.26 -45.54 16.57
N ALA A 307 23.84 -44.41 17.00
CA ALA A 307 23.68 -43.89 18.35
C ALA A 307 22.23 -43.57 18.73
N ASN A 308 21.37 -43.20 17.78
CA ASN A 308 19.95 -42.95 18.06
C ASN A 308 19.23 -44.26 18.41
N VAL A 309 19.49 -45.32 17.63
CA VAL A 309 18.93 -46.67 17.86
C VAL A 309 19.46 -47.25 19.16
N SER A 310 20.77 -47.12 19.42
CA SER A 310 21.37 -47.60 20.67
C SER A 310 20.84 -46.90 21.91
N GLN A 311 20.44 -45.64 21.82
CA GLN A 311 19.84 -44.94 22.96
C GLN A 311 18.46 -45.52 23.29
N LEU A 312 17.61 -45.74 22.29
CA LEU A 312 16.31 -46.39 22.49
C LEU A 312 16.46 -47.79 23.11
N ASP A 313 17.44 -48.56 22.64
CA ASP A 313 17.77 -49.90 23.18
C ASP A 313 18.12 -49.86 24.67
N VAL A 314 18.89 -48.85 25.11
CA VAL A 314 19.18 -48.64 26.53
C VAL A 314 17.90 -48.39 27.34
N HIS A 315 16.96 -47.60 26.82
CA HIS A 315 15.67 -47.35 27.50
C HIS A 315 14.83 -48.62 27.64
N VAL A 316 14.83 -49.47 26.61
CA VAL A 316 14.15 -50.77 26.65
C VAL A 316 14.78 -51.70 27.69
N GLN A 317 16.11 -51.83 27.71
CA GLN A 317 16.79 -52.68 28.69
C GLN A 317 16.58 -52.20 30.14
N GLU A 318 16.68 -50.90 30.38
CA GLU A 318 16.39 -50.33 31.71
C GLU A 318 14.96 -50.64 32.16
N TYR A 319 13.99 -50.57 31.26
CA TYR A 319 12.60 -50.90 31.59
C TYR A 319 12.41 -52.39 31.91
N MET A 320 13.05 -53.28 31.14
CA MET A 320 13.01 -54.72 31.38
C MET A 320 13.59 -55.07 32.75
N ASP A 321 14.76 -54.53 33.08
CA ASP A 321 15.43 -54.76 34.37
C ASP A 321 14.59 -54.26 35.56
N ASP A 322 13.92 -53.11 35.41
CA ASP A 322 13.11 -52.50 36.47
C ASP A 322 11.74 -53.19 36.67
N ASN A 323 11.20 -53.91 35.67
CA ASN A 323 9.81 -54.40 35.67
C ASN A 323 9.65 -55.92 35.45
N ASP A 324 10.72 -56.69 35.23
CA ASP A 324 10.69 -58.14 34.93
C ASP A 324 9.78 -58.50 33.74
N GLU A 325 9.75 -57.59 32.74
CA GLU A 325 8.89 -57.68 31.56
C GLU A 325 9.56 -58.48 30.43
N GLN A 326 8.76 -59.17 29.60
CA GLN A 326 9.28 -59.93 28.48
C GLN A 326 9.47 -59.03 27.25
N VAL A 327 10.59 -59.21 26.53
CA VAL A 327 10.92 -58.41 25.32
C VAL A 327 9.81 -58.46 24.27
N GLU A 328 9.09 -59.57 24.20
CA GLU A 328 7.98 -59.81 23.26
C GLU A 328 6.78 -58.88 23.53
N ASN A 329 6.67 -58.31 24.73
CA ASN A 329 5.62 -57.37 25.11
C ASN A 329 6.01 -55.91 24.91
N ILE A 330 7.26 -55.63 24.50
CA ILE A 330 7.75 -54.26 24.34
C ILE A 330 7.80 -53.89 22.86
N ILE A 331 7.19 -52.76 22.51
CA ILE A 331 7.25 -52.15 21.19
C ILE A 331 8.15 -50.92 21.26
N ALA A 332 9.34 -51.01 20.67
CA ALA A 332 10.35 -49.96 20.73
C ALA A 332 10.30 -49.07 19.47
N LEU A 333 9.93 -47.80 19.62
CA LEU A 333 9.74 -46.86 18.51
C LEU A 333 10.77 -45.72 18.53
N LEU A 334 11.55 -45.58 17.45
CA LEU A 334 12.38 -44.40 17.21
C LEU A 334 11.67 -43.50 16.19
N ILE A 335 10.99 -42.46 16.66
CA ILE A 335 10.35 -41.47 15.80
C ILE A 335 11.37 -40.37 15.47
N ILE A 336 11.73 -40.21 14.20
CA ILE A 336 12.85 -39.33 13.84
C ILE A 336 12.64 -38.45 12.61
N ASP A 337 12.74 -37.13 12.80
CA ASP A 337 12.86 -36.15 11.72
C ASP A 337 14.34 -35.97 11.36
N HIS A 338 14.84 -36.83 10.47
CA HIS A 338 16.21 -36.75 9.99
C HIS A 338 16.34 -35.77 8.82
N GLN A 339 17.51 -35.13 8.71
CA GLN A 339 17.78 -34.14 7.66
C GLN A 339 16.76 -32.99 7.62
N ARG A 340 16.28 -32.55 8.79
CA ARG A 340 15.21 -31.55 8.93
C ARG A 340 15.44 -30.22 8.19
N GLY A 341 16.70 -29.87 7.95
CA GLY A 341 17.09 -28.67 7.21
C GLY A 341 16.98 -28.79 5.69
N LYS A 342 16.64 -29.98 5.16
CA LYS A 342 16.46 -30.24 3.73
C LYS A 342 14.97 -30.47 3.42
N ALA A 343 14.57 -30.06 2.22
CA ALA A 343 13.26 -30.41 1.68
C ALA A 343 13.12 -31.94 1.59
N ILE A 344 11.89 -32.48 1.72
CA ILE A 344 11.64 -33.94 1.73
C ILE A 344 12.25 -34.64 0.52
N ALA A 345 12.10 -34.06 -0.67
CA ALA A 345 12.63 -34.60 -1.92
C ALA A 345 14.16 -34.67 -1.99
N GLU A 346 14.87 -33.95 -1.11
CA GLU A 346 16.34 -33.88 -1.05
C GLU A 346 16.92 -34.72 0.10
N ARG A 347 16.07 -35.38 0.88
CA ARG A 347 16.52 -36.23 1.98
C ARG A 347 17.11 -37.53 1.45
N GLU A 348 18.17 -37.99 2.09
CA GLU A 348 18.80 -39.25 1.75
C GLU A 348 18.11 -40.35 2.55
N LYS A 349 18.01 -41.56 1.99
CA LYS A 349 17.42 -42.69 2.72
C LYS A 349 18.20 -43.00 4.00
N VAL A 350 17.53 -43.56 5.00
CA VAL A 350 18.18 -44.11 6.18
C VAL A 350 19.21 -45.15 5.75
N HIS A 351 20.41 -45.10 6.32
CA HIS A 351 21.48 -46.02 5.96
C HIS A 351 21.15 -47.46 6.37
N GLU A 352 21.37 -48.40 5.46
CA GLU A 352 21.11 -49.84 5.63
C GLU A 352 21.68 -50.43 6.92
N GLU A 353 22.88 -50.01 7.33
CA GLU A 353 23.51 -50.50 8.56
C GLU A 353 22.78 -50.05 9.84
N VAL A 354 22.03 -48.95 9.77
CA VAL A 354 21.21 -48.46 10.88
C VAL A 354 19.88 -49.22 10.92
N ILE A 355 19.30 -49.52 9.75
CA ILE A 355 18.09 -50.35 9.63
C ILE A 355 18.34 -51.74 10.22
N LYS A 356 19.43 -52.41 9.79
CA LYS A 356 19.83 -53.73 10.31
C LYS A 356 20.11 -53.74 11.81
N LEU A 357 20.62 -52.63 12.35
CA LEU A 357 20.82 -52.47 13.79
C LEU A 357 19.47 -52.40 14.51
N ALA A 358 18.51 -51.65 13.97
CA ALA A 358 17.17 -51.54 14.53
C ALA A 358 16.43 -52.88 14.51
N GLU A 359 16.48 -53.62 13.40
CA GLU A 359 15.95 -55.00 13.30
C GLU A 359 16.55 -55.93 14.35
N ARG A 360 17.88 -55.93 14.47
CA ARG A 360 18.59 -56.76 15.46
C ARG A 360 18.18 -56.45 16.89
N ASN A 361 17.90 -55.19 17.19
CA ASN A 361 17.49 -54.73 18.50
C ASN A 361 15.97 -54.82 18.72
N GLY A 362 15.19 -55.32 17.75
CA GLY A 362 13.73 -55.40 17.84
C GLY A 362 13.02 -54.04 17.86
N SER A 363 13.68 -53.00 17.34
CA SER A 363 13.18 -51.62 17.31
C SER A 363 12.72 -51.21 15.91
N LEU A 364 11.75 -50.31 15.85
CA LEU A 364 11.22 -49.76 14.62
C LEU A 364 11.58 -48.28 14.50
N ILE A 365 12.29 -47.93 13.41
CA ILE A 365 12.52 -46.55 13.01
C ILE A 365 11.30 -46.07 12.24
N VAL A 366 10.70 -44.99 12.72
CA VAL A 366 9.58 -44.31 12.06
C VAL A 366 10.06 -42.91 11.71
N ASP A 367 10.41 -42.68 10.45
CA ASP A 367 10.68 -41.30 10.04
C ASP A 367 9.38 -40.47 10.09
N THR A 368 9.50 -39.17 10.30
CA THR A 368 8.32 -38.31 10.48
C THR A 368 7.44 -38.20 9.22
N MET A 369 7.96 -38.51 8.03
CA MET A 369 7.16 -38.60 6.82
C MET A 369 6.29 -39.86 6.81
N ALA A 370 6.85 -41.01 7.19
CA ALA A 370 6.12 -42.26 7.35
C ALA A 370 5.04 -42.14 8.43
N LEU A 371 5.35 -41.51 9.57
CA LEU A 371 4.37 -41.23 10.62
C LEU A 371 3.20 -40.38 10.10
N LEU A 372 3.49 -39.30 9.37
CA LEU A 372 2.44 -38.45 8.79
C LEU A 372 1.59 -39.18 7.75
N ARG A 373 2.18 -40.04 6.91
CA ARG A 373 1.41 -40.82 5.94
C ARG A 373 0.50 -41.83 6.62
N LEU A 374 0.99 -42.52 7.64
CA LEU A 374 0.17 -43.43 8.43
C LEU A 374 -0.99 -42.68 9.11
N PHE A 375 -0.71 -41.50 9.66
CA PHE A 375 -1.73 -40.64 10.26
C PHE A 375 -2.71 -40.08 9.23
N GLU A 376 -2.25 -39.70 8.04
CA GLU A 376 -3.11 -39.29 6.92
C GLU A 376 -4.07 -40.41 6.53
N GLN A 377 -3.57 -41.64 6.33
CA GLN A 377 -4.41 -42.82 6.06
C GLN A 377 -5.44 -43.05 7.16
N TYR A 378 -5.08 -42.87 8.44
CA TYR A 378 -6.02 -42.96 9.55
C TYR A 378 -7.10 -41.86 9.50
N THR A 379 -6.71 -40.59 9.34
CA THR A 379 -7.66 -39.46 9.32
C THR A 379 -8.59 -39.49 8.10
N LEU A 380 -8.15 -40.09 7.00
CA LEU A 380 -8.96 -40.35 5.80
C LEU A 380 -9.82 -41.62 5.90
N ASN A 381 -9.75 -42.36 7.02
CA ASN A 381 -10.39 -43.67 7.22
C ASN A 381 -9.98 -44.74 6.20
N GLU A 382 -8.78 -44.62 5.63
CA GLU A 382 -8.16 -45.65 4.79
C GLU A 382 -7.54 -46.77 5.64
N LYS A 383 -7.14 -46.45 6.88
CA LYS A 383 -6.75 -47.40 7.92
C LYS A 383 -7.53 -47.15 9.20
N SER A 384 -7.96 -48.23 9.83
CA SER A 384 -8.46 -48.23 11.20
C SER A 384 -7.33 -48.04 12.21
N ARG A 385 -7.69 -47.68 13.44
CA ARG A 385 -6.76 -47.59 14.57
C ARG A 385 -6.03 -48.91 14.79
N GLU A 386 -6.76 -50.02 14.72
CA GLU A 386 -6.25 -51.36 14.93
C GLU A 386 -5.19 -51.72 13.87
N GLU A 387 -5.41 -51.36 12.60
CA GLU A 387 -4.42 -51.55 11.54
C GLU A 387 -3.18 -50.67 11.73
N CYS A 388 -3.32 -49.45 12.26
CA CYS A 388 -2.17 -48.60 12.61
C CYS A 388 -1.36 -49.21 13.76
N ILE A 389 -2.03 -49.73 14.79
CA ILE A 389 -1.38 -50.42 15.92
C ILE A 389 -0.64 -51.66 15.40
N GLU A 390 -1.29 -52.52 14.62
CA GLU A 390 -0.71 -53.76 14.09
C GLU A 390 0.53 -53.48 13.23
N LEU A 391 0.54 -52.40 12.44
CA LEU A 391 1.71 -51.97 11.68
C LEU A 391 2.90 -51.60 12.58
N LEU A 392 2.66 -50.91 13.70
CA LEU A 392 3.72 -50.54 14.62
C LEU A 392 4.21 -51.74 15.44
N GLU A 393 3.32 -52.69 15.76
CA GLU A 393 3.65 -53.89 16.54
C GLU A 393 4.40 -54.96 15.73
N SER A 394 4.05 -55.13 14.46
CA SER A 394 4.52 -56.26 13.64
C SER A 394 5.79 -55.98 12.85
N ASN A 395 6.32 -54.75 12.90
CA ASN A 395 7.48 -54.33 12.09
C ASN A 395 8.68 -53.96 12.97
N THR A 396 9.87 -54.20 12.44
CA THR A 396 11.15 -53.73 13.00
C THR A 396 12.01 -53.17 11.86
N GLY A 397 13.11 -52.49 12.17
CA GLY A 397 13.93 -51.86 11.14
C GLY A 397 13.43 -50.47 10.77
N LEU A 398 12.90 -50.29 9.57
CA LEU A 398 12.36 -49.01 9.08
C LEU A 398 10.90 -49.21 8.66
N LEU A 399 10.00 -48.34 9.12
CA LEU A 399 8.61 -48.36 8.69
C LEU A 399 8.48 -47.91 7.23
N GLU A 400 7.88 -48.76 6.39
CA GLU A 400 7.55 -48.44 5.00
C GLU A 400 6.03 -48.25 4.86
N ILE A 401 5.60 -47.10 4.32
CA ILE A 401 4.19 -46.69 4.08
C ILE A 401 3.98 -46.30 2.62
#